data_AF-A0A9E4KW18-F1
#
_entry.id   AF-A0A9E4KW18-F1
#
_cell.length_a   1.000
_cell.length_b   1.000
_cell.length_c   1.000
_cell.angle_alpha   90.00
_cell.angle_beta   90.00
_cell.angle_gamma   90.00
#
_symmetry.space_group_name_H-M   'P 1'
#
loop_
_entity.id
_entity.type
_entity.pdbx_description
1 polymer ?
#
loop_
_entity_poly.entity_id
_entity_poly.type
_entity_poly.pdbx_seq_one_letter_code
_entity_poly.pdbx_strand_id
1 'polypeptide(L)' 'MRSAGIEQAFADAQDIGYRIGPRLNAAGRLGHADSAYELLMTDDADRAAELAAEMEAQNRRRQQ' A
#
# COMPACT_ATOMS: atom_id res chain seq x y z
N MET A 1 3.68 -4.49 -3.54
CA MET A 1 4.15 -5.72 -2.85
C MET A 1 5.59 -5.62 -2.36
N ARG A 2 6.55 -5.18 -3.19
CA ARG A 2 7.96 -5.02 -2.79
C ARG A 2 8.17 -4.08 -1.57
N SER A 3 7.45 -2.97 -1.50
CA SER A 3 7.44 -2.05 -0.34
C SER A 3 6.88 -2.67 0.95
N ALA A 4 6.04 -3.70 0.83
CA ALA A 4 5.54 -4.48 1.96
C ALA A 4 6.46 -5.66 2.34
N GLY A 5 7.58 -5.82 1.63
CA GLY A 5 8.48 -6.97 1.77
C GLY A 5 7.87 -8.28 1.32
N ILE A 6 6.95 -8.24 0.35
CA ILE A 6 6.31 -9.43 -0.23
C ILE A 6 6.87 -9.65 -1.63
N GLU A 7 7.33 -10.88 -1.88
CA GLU A 7 7.71 -11.35 -3.19
C GLU A 7 6.44 -11.83 -3.92
N GLN A 8 6.12 -11.21 -5.05
CA GLN A 8 4.82 -11.38 -5.74
C GLN A 8 4.49 -12.84 -6.08
N ALA A 9 5.51 -13.64 -6.41
CA ALA A 9 5.36 -15.05 -6.79
C ALA A 9 4.87 -15.95 -5.64
N PHE A 10 4.95 -15.48 -4.39
CA PHE A 10 4.63 -16.27 -3.19
C PHE A 10 3.56 -15.62 -2.30
N ALA A 11 2.92 -14.55 -2.78
CA ALA A 11 1.92 -13.84 -1.99
C ALA A 11 0.69 -14.72 -1.72
N ASP A 12 0.33 -14.90 -0.46
CA ASP A 12 -0.89 -15.62 -0.05
C ASP A 12 -1.97 -14.68 0.52
N ALA A 13 -3.14 -15.24 0.86
CA ALA A 13 -4.25 -14.47 1.41
C ALA A 13 -3.90 -13.79 2.75
N GLN A 14 -2.96 -14.35 3.52
CA GLN A 14 -2.51 -13.81 4.79
C GLN A 14 -1.58 -12.60 4.57
N ASP A 15 -0.70 -12.65 3.58
CA ASP A 15 0.10 -11.51 3.12
C ASP A 15 -0.79 -10.36 2.64
N ILE A 16 -1.85 -10.66 1.89
CA ILE A 16 -2.83 -9.65 1.46
C ILE A 16 -3.53 -9.05 2.69
N GLY A 17 -4.06 -9.87 3.59
CA GLY A 17 -4.84 -9.42 4.74
C GLY A 17 -4.05 -8.62 5.77
N TYR A 18 -2.83 -9.05 6.10
CA TYR A 18 -2.06 -8.50 7.23
C TYR A 18 -0.92 -7.56 6.82
N ARG A 19 -0.51 -7.54 5.55
CA ARG A 19 0.59 -6.66 5.10
C ARG A 19 0.10 -5.66 4.08
N ILE A 20 -0.75 -6.05 3.14
CA ILE A 20 -1.31 -5.11 2.16
C ILE A 20 -2.52 -4.35 2.73
N GLY A 21 -3.43 -5.06 3.41
CA GLY A 21 -4.64 -4.51 4.02
C GLY A 21 -4.39 -3.33 4.97
N PRO A 22 -3.42 -3.38 5.91
CA PRO A 22 -3.15 -2.25 6.80
C PRO A 22 -2.62 -1.00 6.09
N ARG A 23 -1.83 -1.17 5.02
CA ARG A 23 -1.27 -0.07 4.21
C ARG A 23 -2.37 0.68 3.46
N LEU A 24 -3.29 -0.06 2.84
CA LEU A 24 -4.50 0.50 2.22
C LEU A 24 -5.39 1.22 3.24
N ASN A 25 -5.61 0.60 4.41
CA ASN A 25 -6.43 1.18 5.47
C ASN A 25 -5.80 2.42 6.14
N ALA A 26 -4.48 2.55 6.13
CA ALA A 26 -3.78 3.72 6.65
C ALA A 26 -4.08 4.97 5.79
N ALA A 27 -4.11 4.81 4.46
CA ALA A 27 -4.48 5.88 3.54
C ALA A 27 -5.96 6.29 3.70
N GLY A 28 -6.86 5.34 3.92
CA GLY A 28 -8.30 5.61 4.10
C GLY A 28 -8.67 6.39 5.36
N ARG A 29 -7.88 6.32 6.45
CA ARG A 29 -8.20 7.00 7.73
C ARG A 29 -7.64 8.42 7.84
N LEU A 30 -6.70 8.80 6.98
CA LEU A 30 -6.04 10.11 6.99
C LEU A 30 -6.57 11.07 5.91
N GLY A 31 -7.65 10.73 5.21
CA GLY A 31 -8.21 11.55 4.13
C GLY A 31 -7.59 11.30 2.75
N HIS A 32 -6.86 10.19 2.57
CA HIS A 32 -6.13 9.84 1.35
C HIS A 32 -6.67 8.56 0.68
N ALA A 33 -7.98 8.31 0.78
CA ALA A 33 -8.62 7.17 0.13
C ALA A 33 -8.36 7.18 -1.40
N ASP A 34 -8.26 8.37 -1.99
CA ASP A 34 -7.99 8.56 -3.42
C ASP A 34 -6.62 8.03 -3.84
N SER A 35 -5.58 8.21 -3.02
CA SER A 35 -4.23 7.71 -3.31
C SER A 35 -4.16 6.18 -3.31
N ALA A 36 -4.95 5.54 -2.43
CA ALA A 36 -5.04 4.09 -2.37
C ALA A 36 -5.80 3.51 -3.56
N TYR A 37 -6.86 4.19 -3.99
CA TYR A 37 -7.60 3.87 -5.20
C TYR A 37 -6.75 4.08 -6.46
N GLU A 38 -6.05 5.21 -6.55
CA GLU A 38 -5.14 5.53 -7.65
C GLU A 38 -4.03 4.48 -7.79
N LEU A 39 -3.45 4.03 -6.67
CA LEU A 39 -2.44 2.96 -6.68
C LEU A 39 -2.98 1.65 -7.27
N LEU A 40 -4.27 1.34 -7.07
CA LEU A 40 -4.89 0.11 -7.58
C LEU A 40 -5.33 0.22 -9.04
N MET A 41 -5.50 1.44 -9.56
CA MET A 41 -6.06 1.69 -10.89
C MET A 41 -5.04 2.25 -11.89
N THR A 42 -3.89 2.73 -11.43
CA THR A 42 -2.84 3.26 -12.30
C THR A 42 -2.12 2.15 -13.06
N ASP A 43 -1.94 2.33 -14.37
CA ASP A 43 -1.10 1.48 -15.21
C ASP A 43 0.35 1.99 -15.31
N ASP A 44 0.62 3.18 -14.77
CA ASP A 44 1.96 3.76 -14.69
C ASP A 44 2.72 3.19 -13.47
N ALA A 45 3.81 2.47 -13.75
CA ALA A 45 4.63 1.81 -12.75
C ALA A 45 5.41 2.78 -11.85
N ASP A 46 5.86 3.92 -12.39
CA ASP A 46 6.58 4.94 -11.62
C ASP A 46 5.60 5.62 -10.67
N ARG A 47 4.40 5.94 -11.15
CA ARG A 47 3.33 6.50 -10.33
C ARG A 47 2.90 5.55 -9.20
N ALA A 48 2.78 4.25 -9.50
CA ALA A 48 2.50 3.23 -8.49
C ALA A 48 3.59 3.16 -7.42
N ALA A 49 4.86 3.32 -7.79
CA ALA A 49 5.97 3.29 -6.85
C ALA A 49 5.95 4.50 -5.90
N GLU A 50 5.66 5.70 -6.41
CA GLU A 50 5.49 6.92 -5.61
C GLU A 50 4.37 6.76 -4.57
N LEU A 51 3.17 6.38 -5.03
CA LEU A 51 2.00 6.19 -4.18
C LEU A 51 2.26 5.13 -3.10
N ALA A 52 2.92 4.02 -3.46
CA ALA A 52 3.28 2.98 -2.50
C ALA A 52 4.27 3.47 -1.42
N ALA A 53 5.21 4.36 -1.77
CA ALA A 53 6.15 4.95 -0.83
C ALA A 53 5.47 5.92 0.14
N GLU A 54 4.55 6.75 -0.35
CA GLU A 54 3.73 7.66 0.47
C GLU A 54 2.87 6.88 1.47
N MET A 55 2.18 5.84 1.02
CA MET A 55 1.34 4.99 1.87
C MET A 55 2.16 4.26 2.93
N GLU A 56 3.37 3.79 2.59
CA GLU A 56 4.27 3.18 3.55
C GLU A 56 4.74 4.19 4.62
N ALA A 57 5.06 5.43 4.23
CA ALA A 57 5.40 6.49 5.19
C ALA A 57 4.23 6.84 6.12
N GLN A 58 2.99 6.87 5.62
CA GLN A 58 1.80 7.05 6.43
C GLN A 58 1.55 5.87 7.38
N ASN A 59 1.68 4.64 6.89
CA ASN A 59 1.52 3.44 7.71
C ASN A 59 2.53 3.42 8.86
N ARG A 60 3.80 3.79 8.62
CA ARG A 60 4.81 3.93 9.68
C ARG A 60 4.45 5.00 10.70
N ARG A 61 3.93 6.15 10.28
CA ARG A 61 3.46 7.21 11.20
C ARG A 61 2.31 6.74 12.09
N ARG A 62 1.40 5.93 11.56
CA ARG A 62 0.25 5.38 12.30
C ARG A 62 0.61 4.22 13.25
N GLN A 63 1.76 3.57 13.04
CA GLN A 63 2.25 2.47 13.88
C GLN A 63 3.11 2.96 15.07
N GLN A 64 3.48 4.25 15.09
CA GLN A 64 4.04 4.93 16.27
C GLN A 64 2.89 5.44 17.15
#